data_AF-A0A672KSS0-F1
#
_entry.id   AF-A0A672KSS0-F1
#
_cell.length_a   1.000
_cell.length_b   1.000
_cell.length_c   1.000
_cell.angle_alpha   90.00
_cell.angle_beta   90.00
_cell.angle_gamma   90.00
#
_symmetry.space_group_name_H-M   'P 1'
#
loop_
_entity.id
_entity.type
_entity.pdbx_description
1 polymer ?
#
loop_
_entity_poly.entity_id
_entity_poly.type
_entity_poly.pdbx_seq_one_letter_code
_entity_poly.pdbx_strand_id
1 'polypeptide(L)'
;MAFVSSSDDFFGLHYHGYQEGFEEGTRQGTIEGRNHGRLHGAKLGAEVSFYYGFALAFKYLLQNSSDVKARKRLKAMESLIGLIQNFPYPQHEKLQEDMERARAKFRQVCSLLNVATDFKEYVSGSTGMSF
;
A
#
# COMPACT_ATOMS: atom_id res chain seq x y z
N MET A 1 -18.09 24.93 -58.18
CA MET A 1 -16.84 24.27 -57.73
C MET A 1 -16.86 24.23 -56.19
N ALA A 2 -17.69 23.35 -55.60
CA ALA A 2 -17.97 23.33 -54.16
C ALA A 2 -18.03 21.89 -53.60
N PHE A 3 -17.26 20.97 -54.19
CA PHE A 3 -17.24 19.55 -53.79
C PHE A 3 -15.86 19.05 -53.33
N VAL A 4 -14.83 19.90 -53.33
CA VAL A 4 -13.44 19.52 -52.96
C VAL A 4 -13.02 20.05 -51.57
N SER A 5 -13.79 20.95 -50.94
CA SER A 5 -13.41 21.47 -49.59
C SER A 5 -13.78 20.51 -48.45
N SER A 6 -14.86 19.73 -48.59
CA SER A 6 -15.45 18.98 -47.47
C SER A 6 -14.66 17.74 -47.04
N SER A 7 -13.78 17.21 -47.90
CA SER A 7 -12.99 15.99 -47.60
C SER A 7 -11.69 16.29 -46.83
N ASP A 8 -11.06 17.45 -47.08
CA ASP A 8 -9.84 17.87 -46.39
C ASP A 8 -10.14 18.31 -44.94
N ASP A 9 -11.30 18.95 -44.72
CA ASP A 9 -11.79 19.33 -43.38
C ASP A 9 -12.11 18.11 -42.49
N PHE A 10 -12.62 17.03 -43.10
CA PHE A 10 -12.95 15.79 -42.39
C PHE A 10 -11.70 15.02 -41.93
N PHE A 11 -10.68 14.92 -42.79
CA PHE A 11 -9.40 14.30 -42.43
C PHE A 11 -8.65 15.11 -41.36
N GLY A 12 -8.71 16.44 -41.42
CA GLY A 12 -8.18 17.34 -40.40
C GLY A 12 -8.83 17.14 -39.03
N LEU A 13 -10.17 17.02 -38.96
CA LEU A 13 -10.91 16.76 -37.72
C LEU A 13 -10.55 15.40 -37.09
N HIS A 14 -10.39 14.35 -37.90
CA HIS A 14 -9.99 13.04 -37.40
C HIS A 14 -8.55 13.00 -36.87
N TYR A 15 -7.63 13.70 -37.54
CA TYR A 15 -6.26 13.82 -37.08
C TYR A 15 -6.16 14.64 -35.78
N HIS A 16 -6.88 15.76 -35.69
CA HIS A 16 -6.95 16.58 -34.48
C HIS A 16 -7.55 15.80 -33.30
N GLY A 17 -8.67 15.09 -33.52
CA GLY A 17 -9.30 14.27 -32.49
C GLY A 17 -8.42 13.12 -31.99
N TYR A 18 -7.65 12.48 -32.88
CA TYR A 18 -6.68 11.46 -32.49
C TYR A 18 -5.53 12.06 -31.67
N GLN A 19 -4.99 13.21 -32.10
CA GLN A 19 -3.89 13.87 -31.40
C GLN A 19 -4.32 14.36 -30.01
N GLU A 20 -5.48 15.02 -29.92
CA GLU A 20 -6.06 15.45 -28.65
C GLU A 20 -6.35 14.27 -27.73
N GLY A 21 -6.91 13.18 -28.25
CA GLY A 21 -7.16 11.96 -27.48
C GLY A 21 -5.89 11.28 -26.99
N PHE A 22 -4.82 11.28 -27.80
CA PHE A 22 -3.52 10.71 -27.43
C PHE A 22 -2.81 11.55 -26.36
N GLU A 23 -2.82 12.87 -26.51
CA GLU A 23 -2.23 13.80 -25.54
C GLU A 23 -2.97 13.74 -24.20
N GLU A 24 -4.30 13.75 -24.24
CA GLU A 24 -5.13 13.64 -23.04
C GLU A 24 -4.99 12.28 -22.37
N GLY A 25 -4.97 11.18 -23.13
CA GLY A 25 -4.73 9.84 -22.60
C GLY A 25 -3.34 9.70 -21.97
N THR A 26 -2.31 10.29 -22.58
CA THR A 26 -0.95 10.32 -22.02
C THR A 26 -0.89 11.11 -20.72
N ARG A 27 -1.56 12.27 -20.68
CA ARG A 27 -1.63 13.13 -19.51
C ARG A 27 -2.36 12.42 -18.36
N GLN A 28 -3.52 11.84 -18.63
CA GLN A 28 -4.32 11.09 -17.65
C GLN A 28 -3.54 9.89 -17.12
N GLY A 29 -2.98 9.05 -18.00
CA GLY A 29 -2.20 7.88 -17.59
C GLY A 29 -1.00 8.24 -16.72
N THR A 30 -0.33 9.37 -17.00
CA THR A 30 0.80 9.85 -16.17
C THR A 30 0.35 10.27 -14.77
N ILE A 31 -0.77 10.99 -14.67
CA ILE A 31 -1.31 11.47 -13.38
C ILE A 31 -1.82 10.28 -12.56
N GLU A 32 -2.58 9.38 -13.18
CA GLU A 32 -3.13 8.19 -12.55
C GLU A 32 -2.03 7.26 -12.04
N GLY A 33 -1.03 6.94 -12.88
CA GLY A 33 0.09 6.10 -12.48
C GLY A 33 0.87 6.69 -11.29
N ARG A 34 1.13 8.00 -11.31
CA ARG A 34 1.80 8.69 -10.20
C ARG A 34 0.97 8.65 -8.92
N ASN A 35 -0.32 8.96 -9.01
CA ASN A 35 -1.22 8.95 -7.86
C ASN A 35 -1.37 7.55 -7.27
N HIS A 36 -1.50 6.54 -8.13
CA HIS A 36 -1.57 5.14 -7.72
C HIS A 36 -0.34 4.73 -6.94
N GLY A 37 0.87 4.96 -7.47
CA GLY A 37 2.12 4.65 -6.77
C GLY A 37 2.27 5.38 -5.44
N ARG A 38 1.93 6.67 -5.40
CA ARG A 38 1.98 7.49 -4.18
C ARG A 38 1.04 6.96 -3.09
N LEU A 39 -0.22 6.73 -3.41
CA LEU A 39 -1.23 6.23 -2.47
C LEU A 39 -0.90 4.80 -2.01
N HIS A 40 -0.50 3.95 -2.95
CA HIS A 40 -0.15 2.57 -2.68
C HIS A 40 1.06 2.47 -1.73
N GLY A 41 2.13 3.20 -2.04
CA GLY A 41 3.33 3.25 -1.19
C GLY A 41 3.05 3.83 0.20
N ALA A 42 2.26 4.91 0.29
CA ALA A 42 1.89 5.51 1.57
C ALA A 42 1.09 4.53 2.45
N LYS A 43 0.13 3.81 1.86
CA LYS A 43 -0.66 2.79 2.58
C LYS A 43 0.22 1.64 3.08
N LEU A 44 1.15 1.18 2.24
CA LEU A 44 2.09 0.13 2.60
C LEU A 44 2.99 0.54 3.77
N GLY A 45 3.57 1.75 3.70
CA GLY A 45 4.44 2.28 4.73
C GLY A 45 3.71 2.46 6.07
N ALA A 46 2.47 2.96 6.04
CA ALA A 46 1.63 3.09 7.23
C ALA A 46 1.35 1.72 7.88
N GLU A 47 1.09 0.69 7.09
CA GLU A 47 0.85 -0.67 7.59
C GLU A 47 2.09 -1.29 8.24
N VAL A 48 3.22 -1.23 7.55
CA VAL A 48 4.48 -1.79 8.06
C VAL A 48 4.94 -1.07 9.32
N SER A 49 4.87 0.26 9.34
CA SER A 49 5.24 1.07 10.51
C SER A 49 4.32 0.84 11.71
N PHE A 50 3.01 0.62 11.49
CA PHE A 50 2.08 0.25 12.56
C PHE A 50 2.45 -1.09 13.21
N TYR A 51 2.70 -2.13 12.41
CA TYR A 51 3.13 -3.43 12.94
C TYR A 51 4.44 -3.34 13.71
N TYR A 52 5.38 -2.55 13.21
CA TYR A 52 6.67 -2.31 13.86
C TYR A 52 6.50 -1.61 15.21
N GLY A 53 5.73 -0.52 15.26
CA GLY A 53 5.45 0.22 16.48
C GLY A 53 4.72 -0.62 17.53
N PHE A 54 3.71 -1.40 17.11
CA PHE A 54 3.00 -2.33 17.98
C PHE A 54 3.95 -3.38 18.58
N ALA A 55 4.79 -4.00 17.73
CA ALA A 55 5.72 -5.03 18.18
C ALA A 55 6.76 -4.47 19.17
N LEU A 56 7.27 -3.25 18.93
CA LEU A 56 8.18 -2.57 19.86
C LEU A 56 7.50 -2.23 21.19
N ALA A 57 6.31 -1.62 21.17
CA ALA A 57 5.58 -1.26 22.38
C ALA A 57 5.32 -2.48 23.28
N PHE A 58 4.84 -3.58 22.68
CA PHE A 58 4.62 -4.83 23.41
C PHE A 58 5.93 -5.49 23.86
N LYS A 59 7.02 -5.36 23.08
CA LYS A 59 8.35 -5.84 23.50
C LYS A 59 8.78 -5.16 24.80
N TYR A 60 8.71 -3.83 24.88
CA TYR A 60 9.07 -3.08 26.10
C TYR A 60 8.15 -3.40 27.28
N LEU A 61 6.84 -3.57 27.03
CA LEU A 61 5.87 -3.91 28.08
C LEU A 61 6.13 -5.31 28.67
N LEU A 62 6.47 -6.29 27.83
CA LEU A 62 6.67 -7.69 28.22
C LEU A 62 8.09 -7.96 28.75
N GLN A 63 9.07 -7.09 28.47
CA GLN A 63 10.47 -7.25 28.90
C GLN A 63 10.65 -7.32 30.41
N ASN A 64 9.78 -6.67 31.18
CA ASN A 64 9.84 -6.66 32.65
C ASN A 64 9.07 -7.82 33.30
N SER A 65 8.43 -8.69 32.52
CA SER A 65 7.59 -9.77 33.04
C SER A 65 8.30 -11.12 32.93
N SER A 66 8.46 -11.84 34.05
CA SER A 66 9.17 -13.14 34.10
C SER A 66 8.32 -14.35 33.70
N ASP A 67 7.07 -14.13 33.27
CA ASP A 67 6.14 -15.18 32.87
C ASP A 67 6.64 -15.96 31.62
N VAL A 68 6.54 -17.28 31.67
CA VAL A 68 6.83 -18.19 30.54
C VAL A 68 5.94 -17.85 29.33
N LYS A 69 4.70 -17.41 29.56
CA LYS A 69 3.82 -16.95 28.47
C LYS A 69 4.30 -15.62 27.88
N ALA A 70 4.83 -14.71 28.69
CA ALA A 70 5.41 -13.44 28.23
C ALA A 70 6.64 -13.67 27.34
N ARG A 71 7.52 -14.62 27.69
CA ARG A 71 8.67 -15.00 26.83
C ARG A 71 8.26 -15.55 25.47
N LYS A 72 7.20 -16.38 25.40
CA LYS A 72 6.68 -16.87 24.11
C LYS A 72 6.12 -15.74 23.24
N ARG A 73 5.40 -14.80 23.85
CA ARG A 73 4.87 -13.60 23.18
C ARG A 73 5.99 -12.67 22.70
N LEU A 74 7.02 -12.46 23.52
CA LEU A 74 8.20 -11.66 23.19
C LEU A 74 8.92 -12.22 21.95
N LYS A 75 9.15 -13.54 21.91
CA LYS A 75 9.78 -14.19 20.75
C LYS A 75 8.95 -14.04 19.47
N ALA A 76 7.62 -14.04 19.58
CA ALA A 76 6.74 -13.79 18.45
C ALA A 76 6.85 -12.34 17.93
N MET A 77 6.99 -11.35 18.84
CA MET A 77 7.25 -9.95 18.47
C MET A 77 8.59 -9.76 17.78
N GLU A 78 9.64 -10.37 18.32
CA GLU A 78 10.98 -10.29 17.72
C GLU A 78 11.01 -10.91 16.32
N SER A 79 10.27 -12.00 16.12
CA SER A 79 10.10 -12.59 14.78
C SER A 79 9.34 -11.67 13.82
N LEU A 80 8.35 -10.92 14.28
CA LEU A 80 7.63 -9.94 13.46
C LEU A 80 8.54 -8.75 13.11
N ILE A 81 9.29 -8.23 14.08
CA ILE A 81 10.29 -7.17 13.87
C ILE A 81 11.34 -7.62 12.86
N GLY A 82 11.85 -8.84 12.98
CA GLY A 82 12.83 -9.39 12.05
C GLY A 82 12.28 -9.49 10.62
N LEU A 83 11.02 -9.87 10.44
CA LEU A 83 10.39 -9.88 9.11
C LEU A 83 10.27 -8.47 8.52
N ILE A 84 9.91 -7.48 9.34
CA ILE A 84 9.76 -6.08 8.91
C ILE A 84 11.13 -5.45 8.61
N GLN A 85 12.18 -5.76 9.36
CA GLN A 85 13.53 -5.22 9.13
C GLN A 85 14.22 -5.84 7.91
N ASN A 86 13.87 -7.08 7.53
CA ASN A 86 14.38 -7.74 6.33
C ASN A 86 13.54 -7.42 5.09
N PHE A 87 12.64 -6.44 5.16
CA PHE A 87 11.73 -6.12 4.07
C PHE A 87 12.51 -5.53 2.89
N PRO A 88 12.50 -6.20 1.72
CA PRO A 88 13.29 -5.76 0.57
C PRO A 88 12.75 -4.45 -0.01
N TYR A 89 13.65 -3.65 -0.59
CA TYR A 89 13.35 -2.32 -1.15
C TYR A 89 12.23 -2.41 -2.21
N PRO A 90 11.34 -1.39 -2.35
CA PRO A 90 10.05 -1.42 -3.08
C PRO A 90 10.05 -1.72 -4.59
N GLN A 91 11.14 -2.23 -5.17
CA GLN A 91 11.26 -2.64 -6.57
C GLN A 91 11.15 -4.16 -6.79
N HIS A 92 10.83 -4.94 -5.76
CA HIS A 92 10.75 -6.41 -5.86
C HIS A 92 9.33 -6.94 -6.07
N GLU A 93 9.19 -7.88 -7.00
CA GLU A 93 7.96 -8.65 -7.30
C GLU A 93 7.41 -9.40 -6.06
N LYS A 94 8.26 -9.65 -5.05
CA LYS A 94 7.94 -10.35 -3.81
C LYS A 94 7.41 -9.46 -2.68
N LEU A 95 7.32 -8.15 -2.90
CA LEU A 95 6.82 -7.18 -1.92
C LEU A 95 5.43 -7.57 -1.39
N GLN A 96 4.56 -8.04 -2.28
CA GLN A 96 3.22 -8.48 -1.93
C GLN A 96 3.24 -9.73 -1.05
N GLU A 97 4.06 -10.72 -1.39
CA GLU A 97 4.22 -11.96 -0.61
C GLU A 97 4.77 -11.69 0.80
N ASP A 98 5.79 -10.82 0.89
CA ASP A 98 6.39 -10.44 2.18
C ASP A 98 5.40 -9.68 3.06
N MET A 99 4.55 -8.84 2.47
CA MET A 99 3.46 -8.17 3.18
C MET A 99 2.39 -9.13 3.67
N GLU A 100 2.00 -10.11 2.85
CA GLU A 100 1.06 -11.15 3.27
C GLU A 100 1.64 -11.97 4.43
N ARG A 101 2.93 -12.27 4.38
CA ARG A 101 3.66 -12.96 5.45
C ARG A 101 3.70 -12.12 6.73
N ALA A 102 3.97 -10.82 6.63
CA ALA A 102 3.94 -9.89 7.76
C ALA A 102 2.54 -9.80 8.39
N ARG A 103 1.48 -9.66 7.57
CA ARG A 103 0.08 -9.67 8.00
C ARG A 103 -0.30 -10.97 8.70
N ALA A 104 0.07 -12.11 8.15
CA ALA A 104 -0.19 -13.42 8.76
C ALA A 104 0.49 -13.55 10.13
N LYS A 105 1.74 -13.09 10.23
CA LYS A 105 2.49 -13.09 11.49
C LYS A 105 1.88 -12.13 12.52
N PHE A 106 1.44 -10.95 12.10
CA PHE A 106 0.74 -9.99 12.96
C PHE A 106 -0.55 -10.59 13.53
N ARG A 107 -1.38 -11.24 12.70
CA ARG A 107 -2.59 -11.93 13.18
C ARG A 107 -2.28 -13.03 14.20
N GLN A 108 -1.24 -13.82 13.94
CA GLN A 108 -0.76 -14.84 14.89
C GLN A 108 -0.38 -14.20 16.23
N VAL A 109 0.34 -13.09 16.20
CA VAL A 109 0.77 -12.33 17.37
C VAL A 109 -0.43 -11.77 18.15
N CYS A 110 -1.41 -11.17 17.49
CA CYS A 110 -2.60 -10.65 18.14
C CYS A 110 -3.45 -11.76 18.78
N SER A 111 -3.54 -12.94 18.14
CA SER A 111 -4.19 -14.12 18.73
C SER A 111 -3.49 -14.56 20.02
N LEU A 112 -2.16 -14.53 20.07
CA LEU A 112 -1.38 -14.87 21.28
C LEU A 112 -1.56 -13.84 22.41
N LEU A 113 -1.85 -12.59 22.06
CA LEU A 113 -2.10 -11.50 23.00
C LEU A 113 -3.59 -11.34 23.39
N ASN A 114 -4.50 -12.03 22.69
CA ASN A 114 -5.94 -11.85 22.82
C ASN A 114 -6.39 -10.40 22.55
N VAL A 115 -5.72 -9.72 21.60
CA VAL A 115 -6.00 -8.35 21.18
C VAL A 115 -6.67 -8.37 19.80
N ALA A 116 -7.65 -7.49 19.57
CA ALA A 116 -8.33 -7.38 18.28
C ALA A 116 -7.35 -6.93 17.18
N THR A 117 -7.37 -7.60 16.02
CA THR A 117 -6.45 -7.38 14.88
C THR A 117 -6.85 -6.24 13.95
N ASP A 118 -7.66 -5.28 14.39
CA ASP A 118 -8.36 -4.39 13.45
C ASP A 118 -7.50 -3.21 12.96
N PHE A 119 -6.54 -3.54 12.09
CA PHE A 119 -5.82 -2.54 11.30
C PHE A 119 -6.75 -1.78 10.35
N LYS A 120 -7.90 -2.36 10.00
CA LYS A 120 -8.86 -1.77 9.07
C LYS A 120 -9.48 -0.51 9.65
N GLU A 121 -9.85 -0.48 10.93
CA GLU A 121 -10.34 0.73 11.61
C GLU A 121 -9.33 1.90 11.56
N TYR A 122 -8.03 1.62 11.69
CA TYR A 122 -6.98 2.65 11.66
C TYR A 122 -6.73 3.24 10.27
N VAL A 123 -6.89 2.46 9.19
CA VAL A 123 -6.77 2.95 7.80
C VAL A 123 -8.09 3.54 7.29
N SER A 124 -9.23 3.03 7.75
CA SER A 124 -10.55 3.54 7.39
C SER A 124 -10.77 4.98 7.84
N GLY A 125 -10.12 5.43 8.92
CA GLY A 125 -10.12 6.83 9.34
C GLY A 125 -9.52 7.81 8.31
N SER A 126 -8.71 7.34 7.34
CA SER A 126 -8.16 8.19 6.27
C SER A 126 -8.90 8.06 4.93
N THR A 127 -9.83 7.10 4.81
CA THR A 127 -10.60 6.86 3.57
C THR A 127 -11.82 7.79 3.45
N GLY A 128 -12.07 8.65 4.46
CA GLY A 128 -13.15 9.63 4.49
C GLY A 128 -12.89 10.95 3.75
N MET A 129 -11.77 11.10 3.04
CA MET A 129 -11.56 12.23 2.13
C MET A 129 -12.08 11.83 0.75
N SER A 130 -13.41 11.78 0.60
CA SER A 130 -14.07 11.77 -0.70
C SER A 130 -13.72 13.05 -1.44
N PHE A 131 -13.15 12.91 -2.64
CA PHE A 131 -13.08 13.98 -3.63
C PHE A 131 -14.42 14.04 -4.39
#